data_AF-W7JEQ7-F1
#
_entry.id   AF-W7JEQ7-F1
#
_cell.length_a   1.000
_cell.length_b   1.000
_cell.length_c   1.000
_cell.angle_alpha   90.00
_cell.angle_beta   90.00
_cell.angle_gamma   90.00
#
_symmetry.space_group_name_H-M   'P 1'
#
loop_
_entity.id
_entity.type
_entity.pdbx_description
1 polymer ?
#
loop_
_entity_poly.entity_id
_entity_poly.type
_entity_poly.pdbx_seq_one_letter_code
_entity_poly.pdbx_strand_id
1 'polypeptide(L)'
;MIIHKKLIFLKILIVIFLFYTKYYICFFFFVNNTKWCWHKLEGKNFRVFVSRPAQKKSNQLKTKIIINKRKKEENAKSNIRKNDFKSSSQYKLIEELINEYPYKLTYTNLKDQPFILLKDKLNPKYIKGYELPFNLINPLKYELLKLIGKICDPFKPLCCYSLTPKLFIDKMFKNKPSITYNDFCYNIEYKFKFYMPSYTQIFKFEKELLWKLFMTVRNLKEVSPYTPLNDHERLNKILEDNETTLPITISKVNKDINRQGIHPSILNMFFDFLNIEKINNCLKRDNAFLKLESIKNQIKNRDFMEGIRPDYLYIMFSKNANQYYSNFNQKQYEKQFLEAINYNTTAQKIITENSIYKKKYY
;
A
#
# COMPACT_ATOMS: atom_id res chain seq x y z
N MET A 1 41.24 -8.36 -71.91
CA MET A 1 40.50 -7.86 -70.73
C MET A 1 39.13 -8.52 -70.50
N ILE A 2 38.38 -8.90 -71.54
CA ILE A 2 37.02 -9.49 -71.42
C ILE A 2 37.02 -10.92 -70.85
N ILE A 3 38.02 -11.74 -71.20
CA ILE A 3 38.13 -13.14 -70.76
C ILE A 3 38.38 -13.24 -69.25
N HIS A 4 39.19 -12.33 -68.69
CA HIS A 4 39.52 -12.34 -67.26
C HIS A 4 38.31 -11.97 -66.38
N LYS A 5 37.48 -11.02 -66.82
CA LYS A 5 36.22 -10.67 -66.12
C LYS A 5 35.20 -11.83 -66.13
N LYS A 6 35.08 -12.57 -67.24
CA LYS A 6 34.22 -13.77 -67.31
C LYS A 6 34.69 -14.88 -66.37
N LEU A 7 36.00 -15.06 -66.21
CA LEU A 7 36.57 -16.09 -65.33
C LEU A 7 36.37 -15.77 -63.84
N ILE A 8 36.44 -14.49 -63.46
CA ILE A 8 36.15 -14.03 -62.10
C ILE A 8 34.66 -14.19 -61.78
N PHE A 9 33.78 -13.85 -62.73
CA PHE A 9 32.34 -14.02 -62.56
C PHE A 9 31.95 -15.49 -62.40
N LEU A 10 32.57 -16.39 -63.18
CA LEU A 10 32.36 -17.83 -63.07
C LEU A 10 32.79 -18.35 -61.68
N LYS A 11 33.93 -17.89 -61.15
CA LYS A 11 34.38 -18.27 -59.80
C LYS A 11 33.41 -17.82 -58.71
N ILE A 12 32.88 -16.59 -58.81
CA ILE A 12 31.89 -16.07 -57.85
C ILE A 12 30.61 -16.91 -57.91
N LEU A 13 30.15 -17.26 -59.12
CA LEU A 13 28.93 -18.05 -59.30
C LEU A 13 29.07 -19.48 -58.75
N ILE A 14 30.25 -20.10 -58.91
CA ILE A 14 30.58 -21.40 -58.33
C ILE A 14 30.61 -21.34 -56.79
N VAL A 15 31.19 -20.28 -56.21
CA VAL A 15 31.23 -20.11 -54.75
C VAL A 15 29.82 -19.92 -54.17
N ILE A 16 28.97 -19.14 -54.83
CA ILE A 16 27.57 -18.94 -54.41
C ILE A 16 26.78 -20.25 -54.54
N PHE A 17 26.98 -21.01 -55.62
CA PHE A 17 26.34 -22.32 -55.81
C PHE A 17 26.76 -23.35 -54.74
N LEU A 18 28.05 -23.39 -54.38
CA LEU A 18 28.55 -24.23 -53.30
C LEU A 18 28.02 -23.81 -51.92
N PHE A 19 27.87 -22.50 -51.68
CA PHE A 19 27.24 -22.01 -50.45
C PHE A 19 25.76 -22.39 -50.36
N TYR A 20 25.03 -22.25 -51.47
CA TYR A 20 23.60 -22.56 -51.53
C TYR A 20 23.34 -24.06 -51.34
N THR A 21 24.09 -24.91 -52.04
CA THR A 21 23.99 -26.38 -51.91
C THR A 21 24.34 -26.87 -50.51
N LYS A 22 25.38 -26.31 -49.87
CA LYS A 22 25.73 -26.66 -48.48
C LYS A 22 24.65 -26.25 -47.49
N TYR A 23 24.07 -25.06 -47.65
CA TYR A 23 22.94 -24.62 -46.81
C TYR A 23 21.69 -25.47 -47.05
N TYR A 24 21.39 -25.82 -48.30
CA TYR A 24 20.22 -26.63 -48.66
C TYR A 24 20.33 -28.06 -48.10
N ILE A 25 21.51 -28.68 -48.16
CA ILE A 25 21.77 -30.01 -47.58
C ILE A 25 21.66 -29.96 -46.04
N CYS A 26 22.21 -28.93 -45.39
CA CYS A 26 22.08 -28.77 -43.94
C CYS A 26 20.63 -28.52 -43.50
N PHE A 27 19.86 -27.74 -44.27
CA PHE A 27 18.46 -27.46 -43.99
C PHE A 27 17.58 -28.70 -44.16
N PHE A 28 17.81 -29.49 -45.21
CA PHE A 28 17.08 -30.76 -45.41
C PHE A 28 17.44 -31.82 -44.36
N PHE A 29 18.71 -31.88 -43.91
CA PHE A 29 19.13 -32.78 -42.84
C PHE A 29 18.47 -32.43 -41.49
N PHE A 30 18.22 -31.14 -41.22
CA PHE A 30 17.50 -30.70 -40.01
C PHE A 30 15.99 -30.92 -40.12
N VAL A 31 15.38 -30.64 -41.28
CA VAL A 31 13.92 -30.76 -41.47
C VAL A 31 13.47 -32.22 -41.55
N ASN A 32 14.24 -33.13 -42.16
CA ASN A 32 13.86 -34.54 -42.22
C ASN A 32 14.11 -35.31 -40.91
N ASN A 33 15.11 -34.94 -40.09
CA ASN A 33 15.33 -35.60 -38.81
C ASN A 33 14.34 -35.17 -37.72
N THR A 34 13.73 -33.99 -37.82
CA THR A 34 12.74 -33.53 -36.84
C THR A 34 11.40 -34.26 -36.96
N LYS A 35 11.00 -34.78 -38.13
CA LYS A 35 9.79 -35.63 -38.22
C LYS A 35 10.05 -37.08 -37.79
N TRP A 36 11.25 -37.60 -38.02
CA TRP A 36 11.59 -39.00 -37.68
C TRP A 36 11.85 -39.21 -36.18
N CYS A 37 12.42 -38.22 -35.47
CA CYS A 37 12.66 -38.34 -34.03
C CYS A 37 11.37 -38.22 -33.19
N TRP A 38 10.36 -37.47 -33.63
CA TRP A 38 9.18 -37.22 -32.79
C TRP A 38 8.12 -38.32 -32.85
N HIS A 39 8.04 -39.08 -33.96
CA HIS A 39 7.05 -40.16 -34.08
C HIS A 39 7.45 -41.49 -33.40
N LYS A 40 8.71 -41.66 -32.98
CA LYS A 40 9.19 -42.86 -32.28
C LYS A 40 9.38 -42.69 -30.77
N LEU A 41 9.04 -41.52 -30.22
CA LEU A 41 9.29 -41.17 -28.83
C LEU A 41 7.99 -40.79 -28.11
N GLU A 42 7.10 -41.77 -28.00
CA GLU A 42 6.02 -41.74 -27.02
C GLU A 42 6.62 -41.68 -25.59
N GLY A 43 6.54 -40.51 -24.96
CA GLY A 43 6.46 -40.39 -23.50
C GLY A 43 7.72 -40.65 -22.66
N LYS A 44 8.95 -40.70 -23.22
CA LYS A 44 10.17 -40.84 -22.41
C LYS A 44 10.98 -39.54 -22.34
N ASN A 45 10.97 -38.90 -21.17
CA ASN A 45 11.80 -37.73 -20.86
C ASN A 45 13.29 -38.09 -20.93
N PHE A 46 14.01 -37.55 -21.92
CA PHE A 46 15.46 -37.63 -21.96
C PHE A 46 16.07 -36.75 -20.87
N ARG A 47 16.52 -37.36 -19.77
CA ARG A 47 17.53 -36.73 -18.91
C ARG A 47 18.87 -36.84 -19.61
N VAL A 48 19.34 -35.73 -20.18
CA VAL A 48 20.74 -35.62 -20.62
C VAL A 48 21.61 -35.65 -19.36
N PHE A 49 22.21 -36.80 -19.07
CA PHE A 49 23.17 -36.95 -17.99
C PHE A 49 24.48 -36.30 -18.41
N VAL A 50 24.62 -35.01 -18.09
CA VAL A 50 25.91 -34.32 -18.21
C VAL A 50 26.83 -34.86 -17.12
N SER A 51 28.11 -35.10 -17.44
CA SER A 51 29.08 -35.60 -16.47
C SER A 51 29.12 -34.72 -15.21
N ARG A 52 29.29 -35.32 -14.02
CA ARG A 52 29.36 -34.60 -12.73
C ARG A 52 30.32 -33.39 -12.74
N PRO A 53 31.48 -33.41 -13.44
CA PRO A 53 32.35 -32.24 -13.59
C PRO A 53 31.71 -31.09 -14.39
N ALA A 54 30.98 -31.40 -15.46
CA ALA A 54 30.31 -30.40 -16.30
C ALA A 54 29.11 -29.75 -15.57
N GLN A 55 28.36 -30.52 -14.78
CA GLN A 55 27.32 -29.97 -13.89
C GLN A 55 27.91 -29.04 -12.81
N LYS A 56 29.05 -29.41 -12.19
CA LYS A 56 29.73 -28.52 -11.21
C LYS A 56 30.19 -27.20 -11.85
N LYS A 57 30.80 -27.23 -13.05
CA LYS A 57 31.21 -26.01 -13.77
C LYS A 57 30.02 -25.13 -14.18
N SER A 58 28.94 -25.74 -14.69
CA SER A 58 27.69 -25.04 -15.04
C SER A 58 27.05 -24.36 -13.83
N ASN A 59 26.97 -25.06 -12.68
CA ASN A 59 26.41 -24.51 -11.46
C ASN A 59 27.28 -23.37 -10.89
N GLN A 60 28.62 -23.47 -10.96
CA GLN A 60 29.53 -22.38 -10.59
C GLN A 60 29.38 -21.14 -11.48
N LEU A 61 29.14 -21.33 -12.79
CA LEU A 61 28.87 -20.22 -13.71
C LEU A 61 27.53 -19.55 -13.40
N LYS A 62 26.47 -20.35 -13.16
CA LYS A 62 25.15 -19.83 -12.77
C LYS A 62 25.20 -19.04 -11.46
N THR A 63 25.91 -19.53 -10.44
CA THR A 63 26.05 -18.81 -9.17
C THR A 63 26.85 -17.52 -9.32
N LYS A 64 27.95 -17.51 -10.11
CA LYS A 64 28.70 -16.27 -10.41
C LYS A 64 27.84 -15.22 -11.12
N ILE A 65 27.01 -15.62 -12.07
CA ILE A 65 26.09 -14.70 -12.78
C ILE A 65 25.06 -14.11 -11.82
N ILE A 66 24.47 -14.92 -10.94
CA ILE A 66 23.48 -14.47 -9.95
C ILE A 66 24.12 -13.49 -8.95
N ILE A 67 25.33 -13.79 -8.47
CA ILE A 67 26.07 -12.91 -7.54
C ILE A 67 26.41 -11.57 -8.19
N ASN A 68 26.87 -11.57 -9.44
CA ASN A 68 27.17 -10.34 -10.17
C ASN A 68 25.92 -9.51 -10.47
N LYS A 69 24.78 -10.15 -10.76
CA LYS A 69 23.51 -9.45 -10.94
C LYS A 69 23.03 -8.80 -9.64
N ARG A 70 23.11 -9.53 -8.51
CA ARG A 70 22.80 -8.98 -7.17
C ARG A 70 23.72 -7.83 -6.78
N LYS A 71 25.03 -7.96 -7.01
CA LYS A 71 26.00 -6.87 -6.75
C LYS A 71 25.74 -5.63 -7.62
N LYS A 72 25.34 -5.80 -8.89
CA LYS A 72 24.93 -4.67 -9.74
C LYS A 72 23.66 -3.99 -9.24
N GLU A 73 22.66 -4.75 -8.80
CA GLU A 73 21.43 -4.20 -8.21
C GLU A 73 21.68 -3.50 -6.87
N GLU A 74 22.57 -4.03 -6.03
CA GLU A 74 22.99 -3.38 -4.78
C GLU A 74 23.81 -2.11 -5.04
N ASN A 75 24.72 -2.11 -6.02
CA ASN A 75 25.47 -0.91 -6.41
C ASN A 75 24.58 0.17 -7.05
N ALA A 76 23.57 -0.21 -7.82
CA ALA A 76 22.57 0.73 -8.33
C ALA A 76 21.75 1.35 -7.18
N LYS A 77 21.37 0.54 -6.18
CA LYS A 77 20.67 1.01 -4.97
C LYS A 77 21.56 1.86 -4.05
N SER A 78 22.87 1.62 -4.01
CA SER A 78 23.80 2.36 -3.16
C SER A 78 24.22 3.70 -3.78
N ASN A 79 24.35 3.78 -5.11
CA ASN A 79 24.62 5.03 -5.82
C ASN A 79 23.46 6.02 -5.73
N ILE A 80 22.20 5.56 -5.65
CA ILE A 80 21.02 6.41 -5.40
C ILE A 80 20.99 6.94 -3.95
N ARG A 81 21.71 6.32 -3.02
CA ARG A 81 21.65 6.62 -1.57
C ARG A 81 22.79 7.50 -1.06
N LYS A 82 23.77 7.89 -1.87
CA LYS A 82 24.88 8.74 -1.42
C LYS A 82 24.63 10.21 -1.77
N ASN A 83 24.20 10.95 -0.75
CA ASN A 83 24.52 12.36 -0.42
C ASN A 83 24.29 13.52 -1.40
N ASP A 84 23.93 13.32 -2.67
CA ASP A 84 23.74 14.45 -3.62
C ASP A 84 22.36 15.12 -3.53
N PHE A 85 21.43 14.60 -2.74
CA PHE A 85 20.06 15.12 -2.71
C PHE A 85 19.84 16.28 -1.72
N LYS A 86 20.63 16.36 -0.64
CA LYS A 86 20.57 17.48 0.33
C LYS A 86 20.96 18.83 -0.28
N SER A 87 21.67 18.83 -1.40
CA SER A 87 22.04 20.02 -2.17
C SER A 87 21.09 20.33 -3.33
N SER A 88 20.06 19.49 -3.56
CA SER A 88 19.13 19.68 -4.68
C SER A 88 18.18 20.86 -4.45
N SER A 89 17.80 21.54 -5.53
CA SER A 89 16.81 22.64 -5.50
C SER A 89 15.45 22.19 -4.96
N GLN A 90 15.07 20.93 -5.19
CA GLN A 90 13.86 20.31 -4.66
C GLN A 90 13.91 20.17 -3.14
N TYR A 91 15.06 19.83 -2.56
CA TYR A 91 15.22 19.76 -1.11
C TYR A 91 15.06 21.14 -0.45
N LYS A 92 15.63 22.19 -1.06
CA LYS A 92 15.44 23.57 -0.58
C LYS A 92 13.99 24.03 -0.67
N LEU A 93 13.29 23.75 -1.77
CA LEU A 93 11.85 24.03 -1.90
C LEU A 93 11.03 23.28 -0.82
N ILE A 94 11.42 22.05 -0.50
CA ILE A 94 10.80 21.27 0.58
C ILE A 94 11.08 21.88 1.95
N GLU A 95 12.33 22.29 2.23
CA GLU A 95 12.68 23.00 3.48
C GLU A 95 11.94 24.34 3.62
N GLU A 96 11.86 25.12 2.55
CA GLU A 96 11.17 26.42 2.51
C GLU A 96 9.65 26.28 2.75
N LEU A 97 9.01 25.26 2.16
CA LEU A 97 7.60 24.92 2.43
C LEU A 97 7.36 24.41 3.86
N ILE A 98 8.42 23.99 4.55
CA ILE A 98 8.37 23.49 5.93
C ILE A 98 8.67 24.60 6.95
N ASN A 99 8.98 25.84 6.55
CA ASN A 99 9.32 26.95 7.46
C ASN A 99 8.22 27.33 8.49
N GLU A 100 7.01 26.79 8.40
CA GLU A 100 5.98 26.88 9.46
C GLU A 100 6.14 25.83 10.59
N TYR A 101 7.14 24.95 10.51
CA TYR A 101 7.51 23.98 11.55
C TYR A 101 8.58 24.57 12.48
N PRO A 102 8.48 24.37 13.81
CA PRO A 102 7.89 23.20 14.46
C PRO A 102 6.63 23.51 15.28
N TYR A 103 5.67 22.56 15.30
CA TYR A 103 4.68 22.49 16.37
C TYR A 103 5.36 21.97 17.64
N LYS A 104 5.61 22.84 18.62
CA LYS A 104 5.75 22.36 20.00
C LYS A 104 4.43 21.70 20.38
N LEU A 105 4.47 20.56 21.09
CA LEU A 105 3.29 20.06 21.79
C LEU A 105 2.86 21.17 22.74
N THR A 106 1.86 21.95 22.35
CA THR A 106 1.16 22.80 23.31
C THR A 106 0.57 21.84 24.33
N TYR A 107 0.88 22.06 25.60
CA TYR A 107 0.21 21.37 26.69
C TYR A 107 -1.26 21.82 26.64
N THR A 108 -2.09 21.12 25.86
CA THR A 108 -3.51 21.34 25.87
C THR A 108 -3.98 20.85 27.23
N ASN A 109 -4.47 21.77 28.06
CA ASN A 109 -5.21 21.42 29.25
C ASN A 109 -6.49 20.70 28.80
N LEU A 110 -6.41 19.39 28.61
CA LEU A 110 -7.51 18.51 28.18
C LEU A 110 -8.70 18.53 29.17
N LYS A 111 -8.57 19.26 30.29
CA LYS A 111 -9.62 19.54 31.26
C LYS A 111 -10.74 20.45 30.73
N ASP A 112 -10.47 21.25 29.69
CA ASP A 112 -11.43 22.25 29.18
C ASP A 112 -12.32 21.71 28.03
N GLN A 113 -12.06 20.48 27.55
CA GLN A 113 -13.00 19.81 26.66
C GLN A 113 -14.03 19.07 27.52
N PRO A 114 -15.34 19.27 27.29
CA PRO A 114 -16.40 18.62 28.05
C PRO A 114 -16.48 17.16 27.61
N PHE A 115 -15.45 16.38 27.89
CA PHE A 115 -15.56 14.95 27.90
C PHE A 115 -16.38 14.63 29.13
N ILE A 116 -17.64 14.33 28.89
CA ILE A 116 -18.43 13.53 29.81
C ILE A 116 -17.62 12.24 29.95
N LEU A 117 -16.76 12.18 30.96
CA LEU A 117 -16.42 10.96 31.64
C LEU A 117 -17.77 10.40 32.05
N LEU A 118 -18.38 9.63 31.14
CA LEU A 118 -19.49 8.76 31.45
C LEU A 118 -18.87 7.70 32.35
N LYS A 119 -18.64 8.11 33.61
CA LYS A 119 -18.64 7.27 34.79
C LYS A 119 -19.98 6.58 34.76
N ASP A 120 -19.96 5.46 34.07
CA ASP A 120 -20.87 4.35 34.14
C ASP A 120 -22.32 4.62 33.68
N LYS A 121 -22.68 3.88 32.63
CA LYS A 121 -24.00 3.74 31.98
C LYS A 121 -24.34 4.79 30.92
N LEU A 122 -23.69 4.65 29.76
CA LEU A 122 -24.29 5.06 28.48
C LEU A 122 -25.65 4.36 28.34
N ASN A 123 -26.73 5.11 28.17
CA ASN A 123 -28.05 4.53 27.94
C ASN A 123 -28.28 4.37 26.43
N PRO A 124 -28.53 3.13 25.92
CA PRO A 124 -28.76 2.88 24.50
C PRO A 124 -29.84 3.76 23.87
N LYS A 125 -30.84 4.18 24.66
CA LYS A 125 -31.96 5.01 24.20
C LYS A 125 -31.54 6.41 23.70
N TYR A 126 -30.38 6.92 24.13
CA TYR A 126 -29.89 8.24 23.74
C TYR A 126 -28.82 8.19 22.63
N ILE A 127 -28.51 6.99 22.13
CA ILE A 127 -27.54 6.80 21.05
C ILE A 127 -28.28 6.91 19.71
N LYS A 128 -27.95 7.94 18.92
CA LYS A 128 -28.60 8.19 17.62
C LYS A 128 -27.69 7.75 16.47
N GLY A 129 -28.25 6.97 15.54
CA GLY A 129 -27.57 6.49 14.33
C GLY A 129 -27.17 5.02 14.40
N TYR A 130 -26.78 4.46 13.25
CA TYR A 130 -26.37 3.05 13.12
C TYR A 130 -24.85 2.87 13.17
N GLU A 131 -24.09 3.94 12.97
CA GLU A 131 -22.63 3.90 12.82
C GLU A 131 -21.91 4.63 13.96
N LEU A 132 -20.80 4.04 14.43
CA LEU A 132 -19.89 4.69 15.38
C LEU A 132 -19.35 5.99 14.78
N PRO A 133 -19.22 7.09 15.55
CA PRO A 133 -19.35 7.20 17.00
C PRO A 133 -20.72 7.72 17.49
N PHE A 134 -21.80 7.57 16.71
CA PHE A 134 -23.16 8.03 17.09
C PHE A 134 -23.25 9.52 17.46
N ASN A 135 -22.51 10.37 16.73
CA ASN A 135 -22.41 11.82 16.95
C ASN A 135 -21.85 12.26 18.31
N LEU A 136 -21.23 11.35 19.08
CA LEU A 136 -20.62 11.68 20.37
C LEU A 136 -19.19 12.21 20.28
N ILE A 137 -18.57 12.11 19.11
CA ILE A 137 -17.23 12.62 18.83
C ILE A 137 -17.36 13.68 17.72
N ASN A 138 -16.59 14.76 17.84
CA ASN A 138 -16.50 15.76 16.79
C ASN A 138 -16.20 15.10 15.42
N PRO A 139 -17.01 15.35 14.37
CA PRO A 139 -16.87 14.68 13.08
C PRO A 139 -15.47 14.80 12.49
N LEU A 140 -14.86 15.98 12.54
CA LEU A 140 -13.53 16.21 12.00
C LEU A 140 -12.45 15.44 12.78
N LYS A 141 -12.54 15.47 14.12
CA LYS A 141 -11.63 14.72 14.97
C LYS A 141 -11.72 13.22 14.69
N TYR A 142 -12.93 12.73 14.43
CA TYR A 142 -13.18 11.34 14.06
C TYR A 142 -12.62 10.98 12.67
N GLU A 143 -12.81 11.82 11.65
CA GLU A 143 -12.21 11.60 10.33
C GLU A 143 -10.67 11.57 10.38
N LEU A 144 -10.06 12.46 11.18
CA LEU A 144 -8.62 12.46 11.40
C LEU A 144 -8.15 11.21 12.14
N LEU A 145 -8.92 10.73 13.14
CA LEU A 145 -8.64 9.44 13.79
C LEU A 145 -8.61 8.32 12.75
N LYS A 146 -9.62 8.22 11.88
CA LYS A 146 -9.70 7.20 10.81
C LYS A 146 -8.50 7.25 9.87
N LEU A 147 -8.11 8.45 9.44
CA LEU A 147 -6.92 8.63 8.60
C LEU A 147 -5.65 8.17 9.32
N ILE A 148 -5.41 8.69 10.52
CA ILE A 148 -4.21 8.41 11.32
C ILE A 148 -4.08 6.91 11.59
N GLY A 149 -5.16 6.24 12.01
CA GLY A 149 -5.15 4.80 12.28
C GLY A 149 -4.91 3.91 11.05
N LYS A 150 -5.09 4.43 9.82
CA LYS A 150 -4.78 3.71 8.56
C LYS A 150 -3.33 3.91 8.09
N ILE A 151 -2.77 5.09 8.33
CA ILE A 151 -1.43 5.46 7.87
C ILE A 151 -0.33 4.99 8.83
N CYS A 152 -0.60 5.01 10.13
CA CYS A 152 0.31 4.56 11.19
C CYS A 152 0.72 3.09 11.06
N ASP A 153 1.84 2.72 11.69
CA ASP A 153 2.41 1.39 11.57
C ASP A 153 1.54 0.35 12.30
N PRO A 154 1.05 -0.70 11.61
CA PRO A 154 0.07 -1.61 12.18
C PRO A 154 0.71 -2.60 13.16
N PHE A 155 0.26 -2.61 14.42
CA PHE A 155 0.52 -3.66 15.40
C PHE A 155 -0.68 -4.61 15.46
N LYS A 156 -0.71 -5.54 14.50
CA LYS A 156 -1.85 -6.40 14.26
C LYS A 156 -2.11 -7.34 15.45
N PRO A 157 -3.38 -7.61 15.81
CA PRO A 157 -4.61 -7.08 15.20
C PRO A 157 -5.23 -5.86 15.92
N LEU A 158 -4.56 -5.34 16.96
CA LEU A 158 -5.21 -4.48 17.95
C LEU A 158 -5.02 -2.99 17.66
N CYS A 159 -3.78 -2.56 17.50
CA CYS A 159 -3.45 -1.14 17.55
C CYS A 159 -2.47 -0.74 16.43
N CYS A 160 -2.18 0.55 16.32
CA CYS A 160 -1.06 1.06 15.54
C CYS A 160 -0.12 1.89 16.43
N TYR A 161 1.13 1.97 16.01
CA TYR A 161 2.17 2.80 16.62
C TYR A 161 2.48 4.01 15.73
N SER A 162 3.59 4.71 15.98
CA SER A 162 4.03 5.82 15.15
C SER A 162 4.16 5.46 13.66
N LEU A 163 3.99 6.46 12.80
CA LEU A 163 4.19 6.34 11.36
C LEU A 163 5.68 6.38 11.03
N THR A 164 6.25 5.28 10.53
CA THR A 164 7.61 5.28 9.99
C THR A 164 7.56 5.66 8.51
N PRO A 165 8.17 6.79 8.06
CA PRO A 165 8.07 7.25 6.67
C PRO A 165 8.43 6.18 5.64
N LYS A 166 9.49 5.40 5.90
CA LYS A 166 9.91 4.31 5.02
C LYS A 166 8.83 3.23 4.86
N LEU A 167 8.28 2.73 5.97
CA LEU A 167 7.25 1.69 5.95
C LEU A 167 5.97 2.20 5.31
N PHE A 168 5.55 3.42 5.61
CA PHE A 168 4.39 4.04 4.99
C PHE A 168 4.56 4.16 3.47
N ILE A 169 5.68 4.70 3.00
CA ILE A 169 5.96 4.88 1.57
C ILE A 169 6.06 3.53 0.85
N ASP A 170 6.73 2.54 1.44
CA ASP A 170 6.77 1.17 0.90
C ASP A 170 5.36 0.58 0.76
N LYS A 171 4.50 0.76 1.77
CA LYS A 171 3.11 0.28 1.77
C LYS A 171 2.26 1.00 0.72
N MET A 172 2.47 2.30 0.54
CA MET A 172 1.68 3.19 -0.30
C MET A 172 2.02 3.08 -1.79
N PHE A 173 3.32 3.05 -2.11
CA PHE A 173 3.80 3.01 -3.49
C PHE A 173 4.15 1.60 -3.95
N LYS A 174 4.38 0.66 -3.02
CA LYS A 174 4.93 -0.67 -3.31
C LYS A 174 6.24 -0.55 -4.09
N ASN A 175 6.22 -0.83 -5.40
CA ASN A 175 7.36 -0.72 -6.30
C ASN A 175 7.17 0.39 -7.35
N LYS A 176 6.08 1.16 -7.30
CA LYS A 176 5.82 2.24 -8.26
C LYS A 176 6.60 3.51 -7.87
N PRO A 177 7.16 4.25 -8.83
CA PRO A 177 7.80 5.55 -8.57
C PRO A 177 6.77 6.67 -8.35
N SER A 178 5.57 6.55 -8.92
CA SER A 178 4.48 7.50 -8.77
C SER A 178 3.12 6.80 -8.73
N ILE A 179 2.13 7.47 -8.13
CA ILE A 179 0.74 7.01 -8.05
C ILE A 179 -0.21 8.17 -8.34
N THR A 180 -1.36 7.89 -8.94
CA THR A 180 -2.43 8.87 -9.16
C THR A 180 -3.28 9.04 -7.90
N TYR A 181 -4.13 10.07 -7.87
CA TYR A 181 -5.11 10.27 -6.79
C TYR A 181 -6.03 9.05 -6.58
N ASN A 182 -6.48 8.39 -7.65
CA ASN A 182 -7.34 7.20 -7.55
C ASN A 182 -6.59 6.00 -6.94
N ASP A 183 -5.34 5.77 -7.37
CA ASP A 183 -4.47 4.75 -6.77
C ASP A 183 -4.25 5.05 -5.28
N PHE A 184 -4.12 6.34 -4.93
CA PHE A 184 -3.94 6.78 -3.56
C PHE A 184 -5.16 6.47 -2.68
N CYS A 185 -6.36 6.89 -3.11
CA CYS A 185 -7.60 6.61 -2.40
C CYS A 185 -7.83 5.11 -2.25
N TYR A 186 -7.61 4.35 -3.34
CA TYR A 186 -7.75 2.90 -3.32
C TYR A 186 -6.84 2.24 -2.26
N ASN A 187 -5.58 2.69 -2.16
CA ASN A 187 -4.67 2.14 -1.18
C ASN A 187 -5.08 2.48 0.26
N ILE A 188 -5.47 3.72 0.54
CA ILE A 188 -5.84 4.14 1.91
C ILE A 188 -7.17 3.53 2.34
N GLU A 189 -8.19 3.59 1.50
CA GLU A 189 -9.54 3.16 1.88
C GLU A 189 -9.66 1.64 1.86
N TYR A 190 -9.19 0.98 0.81
CA TYR A 190 -9.42 -0.45 0.60
C TYR A 190 -8.23 -1.34 1.02
N LYS A 191 -6.99 -0.93 0.76
CA LYS A 191 -5.82 -1.79 1.10
C LYS A 191 -5.38 -1.62 2.53
N PHE A 192 -5.43 -0.42 3.08
CA PHE A 192 -4.92 -0.14 4.42
C PHE A 192 -6.01 -0.40 5.45
N LYS A 193 -5.72 -1.32 6.37
CA LYS A 193 -6.58 -1.55 7.52
C LYS A 193 -6.31 -0.49 8.59
N PHE A 194 -7.38 0.10 9.09
CA PHE A 194 -7.41 0.91 10.29
C PHE A 194 -7.08 0.04 11.50
N TYR A 195 -6.22 0.57 12.36
CA TYR A 195 -5.99 0.10 13.71
C TYR A 195 -5.99 1.30 14.66
N MET A 196 -6.52 1.10 15.87
CA MET A 196 -6.60 2.17 16.86
C MET A 196 -5.20 2.62 17.32
N PRO A 197 -4.88 3.93 17.36
CA PRO A 197 -3.62 4.41 17.90
C PRO A 197 -3.45 4.06 19.38
N SER A 198 -2.35 3.40 19.76
CA SER A 198 -2.17 2.87 21.12
C SER A 198 -1.82 3.93 22.18
N TYR A 199 -0.76 4.71 21.97
CA TYR A 199 -0.16 5.58 22.98
C TYR A 199 -0.41 7.08 22.76
N THR A 200 -1.64 7.42 22.36
CA THR A 200 -2.05 8.81 22.10
C THR A 200 -2.60 9.48 23.34
N GLN A 201 -2.23 10.74 23.54
CA GLN A 201 -2.87 11.60 24.55
C GLN A 201 -4.14 12.24 23.99
N ILE A 202 -4.15 12.60 22.71
CA ILE A 202 -5.25 13.35 22.08
C ILE A 202 -6.50 12.49 21.87
N PHE A 203 -6.32 11.20 21.55
CA PHE A 203 -7.40 10.24 21.30
C PHE A 203 -7.64 9.27 22.46
N LYS A 204 -7.04 9.55 23.64
CA LYS A 204 -7.13 8.65 24.79
C LYS A 204 -8.58 8.40 25.23
N PHE A 205 -9.42 9.42 25.19
CA PHE A 205 -10.81 9.30 25.61
C PHE A 205 -11.70 8.75 24.50
N GLU A 206 -11.47 9.16 23.25
CA GLU A 206 -12.23 8.70 22.09
C GLU A 206 -12.11 7.18 21.87
N LYS A 207 -10.91 6.61 22.06
CA LYS A 207 -10.73 5.14 21.93
C LYS A 207 -11.58 4.38 22.94
N GLU A 208 -11.58 4.82 24.21
CA GLU A 208 -12.33 4.18 25.29
C GLU A 208 -13.83 4.36 25.08
N LEU A 209 -14.25 5.55 24.64
CA LEU A 209 -15.63 5.84 24.30
C LEU A 209 -16.14 4.94 23.16
N LEU A 210 -15.38 4.77 22.09
CA LEU A 210 -15.74 3.91 20.96
C LEU A 210 -15.93 2.45 21.38
N TRP A 211 -15.05 1.93 22.26
CA TRP A 211 -15.18 0.57 22.78
C TRP A 211 -16.41 0.42 23.68
N LYS A 212 -16.65 1.37 24.59
CA LYS A 212 -17.84 1.38 25.46
C LYS A 212 -19.14 1.48 24.67
N LEU A 213 -19.18 2.33 23.63
CA LEU A 213 -20.33 2.47 22.75
C LEU A 213 -20.64 1.17 22.01
N PHE A 214 -19.61 0.51 21.49
CA PHE A 214 -19.76 -0.77 20.80
C PHE A 214 -20.39 -1.82 21.71
N MET A 215 -19.90 -1.95 22.95
CA MET A 215 -20.40 -2.92 23.93
C MET A 215 -21.83 -2.58 24.37
N THR A 216 -22.09 -1.30 24.64
CA THR A 216 -23.39 -0.82 25.17
C THR A 216 -24.51 -1.02 24.15
N VAL A 217 -24.31 -0.67 22.88
CA VAL A 217 -25.33 -0.83 21.83
C VAL A 217 -25.67 -2.30 21.57
N ARG A 218 -24.73 -3.20 21.85
CA ARG A 218 -24.88 -4.65 21.63
C ARG A 218 -25.19 -5.42 22.91
N ASN A 219 -25.43 -4.73 24.03
CA ASN A 219 -25.68 -5.32 25.34
C ASN A 219 -24.60 -6.34 25.79
N LEU A 220 -23.33 -6.06 25.47
CA LEU A 220 -22.20 -6.92 25.82
C LEU A 220 -21.58 -6.51 27.16
N LYS A 221 -21.21 -7.52 27.96
CA LYS A 221 -20.46 -7.35 29.22
C LYS A 221 -18.97 -7.64 28.98
N GLU A 222 -18.10 -6.77 29.48
CA GLU A 222 -16.67 -6.98 29.42
C GLU A 222 -16.24 -8.04 30.46
N VAL A 223 -15.50 -9.05 30.01
CA VAL A 223 -14.92 -10.10 30.86
C VAL A 223 -13.43 -10.27 30.59
N SER A 224 -12.71 -10.79 31.59
CA SER A 224 -11.30 -11.13 31.44
C SER A 224 -11.11 -12.17 30.31
N PRO A 225 -10.08 -12.01 29.46
CA PRO A 225 -9.76 -13.00 28.45
C PRO A 225 -9.20 -14.31 29.04
N TYR A 226 -8.69 -14.25 30.27
CA TYR A 226 -8.11 -15.38 30.97
C TYR A 226 -9.15 -16.12 31.80
N THR A 227 -9.04 -17.44 31.79
CA THR A 227 -9.76 -18.36 32.67
C THR A 227 -9.40 -18.10 34.12
N PRO A 228 -10.36 -18.20 35.06
CA PRO A 228 -10.08 -18.10 36.49
C PRO A 228 -9.13 -19.23 36.94
N LEU A 229 -8.36 -18.98 38.00
CA LEU A 229 -7.32 -19.87 38.54
C LEU A 229 -7.79 -21.31 38.83
N ASN A 230 -9.09 -21.52 39.01
CA ASN A 230 -9.69 -22.82 39.34
C ASN A 230 -9.82 -23.76 38.12
N ASP A 231 -9.67 -23.25 36.90
CA ASP A 231 -9.81 -24.02 35.66
C ASP A 231 -8.44 -24.18 34.99
N HIS A 232 -7.66 -25.16 35.47
CA HIS A 232 -6.25 -25.38 35.11
C HIS A 232 -6.03 -25.88 33.68
N GLU A 233 -7.08 -26.30 32.97
CA GLU A 233 -6.96 -26.96 31.67
C GLU A 233 -6.98 -25.99 30.48
N ARG A 234 -7.51 -24.77 30.66
CA ARG A 234 -7.73 -23.82 29.55
C ARG A 234 -7.05 -22.50 29.84
N LEU A 235 -6.42 -21.92 28.82
CA LEU A 235 -5.77 -20.60 28.90
C LEU A 235 -6.70 -19.44 28.51
N ASN A 236 -7.70 -19.69 27.66
CA ASN A 236 -8.64 -18.69 27.16
C ASN A 236 -10.05 -19.02 27.63
N LYS A 237 -10.77 -18.01 28.15
CA LYS A 237 -12.17 -18.14 28.56
C LYS A 237 -13.08 -18.40 27.35
N ILE A 238 -13.99 -19.37 27.46
CA ILE A 238 -15.13 -19.51 26.53
C ILE A 238 -16.15 -18.44 26.90
N LEU A 239 -16.54 -17.62 25.93
CA LEU A 239 -17.44 -16.48 26.13
C LEU A 239 -18.89 -16.92 25.95
N GLU A 240 -19.77 -16.42 26.81
CA GLU A 240 -21.21 -16.47 26.61
C GLU A 240 -21.66 -15.48 25.53
N ASP A 241 -22.89 -15.62 25.02
CA ASP A 241 -23.42 -14.80 23.92
C ASP A 241 -23.48 -13.29 24.24
N ASN A 242 -23.60 -12.94 25.52
CA ASN A 242 -23.63 -11.57 26.03
C ASN A 242 -22.27 -11.09 26.58
N GLU A 243 -21.20 -11.88 26.45
CA GLU A 243 -19.88 -11.56 26.96
C GLU A 243 -18.91 -11.18 25.83
N THR A 244 -17.97 -10.30 26.16
CA THR A 244 -16.88 -9.97 25.25
C THR A 244 -15.61 -9.63 26.00
N THR A 245 -14.46 -9.77 25.34
CA THR A 245 -13.17 -9.34 25.88
C THR A 245 -12.74 -8.04 25.20
N LEU A 246 -11.92 -7.26 25.89
CA LEU A 246 -11.38 -6.02 25.33
C LEU A 246 -10.66 -6.22 23.97
N PRO A 247 -9.80 -7.25 23.78
CA PRO A 247 -9.17 -7.50 22.48
C PRO A 247 -10.16 -7.79 21.34
N ILE A 248 -11.25 -8.52 21.64
CA ILE A 248 -12.31 -8.80 20.66
C ILE A 248 -13.04 -7.51 20.30
N THR A 249 -13.38 -6.71 21.32
CA THR A 249 -14.03 -5.40 21.15
C THR A 249 -13.18 -4.47 20.28
N ILE A 250 -11.89 -4.33 20.57
CA ILE A 250 -10.94 -3.54 19.76
C ILE A 250 -10.93 -4.01 18.31
N SER A 251 -10.83 -5.32 18.08
CA SER A 251 -10.81 -5.91 16.73
C SER A 251 -12.11 -5.64 15.96
N LYS A 252 -13.27 -5.74 16.64
CA LYS A 252 -14.58 -5.47 16.04
C LYS A 252 -14.78 -3.98 15.74
N VAL A 253 -14.42 -3.10 16.66
CA VAL A 253 -14.44 -1.64 16.45
C VAL A 253 -13.54 -1.24 15.30
N ASN A 254 -12.31 -1.77 15.22
CA ASN A 254 -11.42 -1.52 14.09
C ASN A 254 -12.04 -1.96 12.75
N LYS A 255 -12.79 -3.08 12.74
CA LYS A 255 -13.50 -3.55 11.53
C LYS A 255 -14.67 -2.65 11.16
N ASP A 256 -15.45 -2.19 12.13
CA ASP A 256 -16.58 -1.28 11.89
C ASP A 256 -16.07 0.07 11.36
N ILE A 257 -15.03 0.64 11.97
CA ILE A 257 -14.41 1.89 11.49
C ILE A 257 -13.84 1.73 10.07
N ASN A 258 -13.24 0.59 9.75
CA ASN A 258 -12.75 0.32 8.40
C ASN A 258 -13.83 0.34 7.33
N ARG A 259 -15.09 0.03 7.67
CA ARG A 259 -16.21 -0.03 6.72
C ARG A 259 -16.76 1.35 6.36
N GLN A 260 -16.52 2.35 7.21
CA GLN A 260 -17.08 3.70 7.05
C GLN A 260 -16.34 4.57 6.03
N GLY A 261 -15.14 4.16 5.58
CA GLY A 261 -14.30 4.99 4.70
C GLY A 261 -13.77 6.26 5.38
N ILE A 262 -13.09 7.11 4.62
CA ILE A 262 -12.65 8.44 5.08
C ILE A 262 -13.35 9.50 4.24
N HIS A 263 -13.73 10.60 4.88
CA HIS A 263 -14.35 11.71 4.17
C HIS A 263 -13.46 12.22 3.00
N PRO A 264 -14.01 12.42 1.78
CA PRO A 264 -13.23 12.76 0.59
C PRO A 264 -12.37 14.01 0.72
N SER A 265 -12.86 15.04 1.41
CA SER A 265 -12.07 16.26 1.65
C SER A 265 -10.82 16.01 2.49
N ILE A 266 -10.86 15.04 3.40
CA ILE A 266 -9.73 14.66 4.25
C ILE A 266 -8.72 13.83 3.46
N LEU A 267 -9.18 12.98 2.53
CA LEU A 267 -8.31 12.30 1.57
C LEU A 267 -7.61 13.28 0.63
N ASN A 268 -8.35 14.26 0.09
CA ASN A 268 -7.79 15.35 -0.71
C ASN A 268 -6.74 16.14 0.08
N MET A 269 -7.06 16.53 1.31
CA MET A 269 -6.12 17.23 2.19
C MET A 269 -4.84 16.43 2.39
N PHE A 270 -4.94 15.12 2.66
CA PHE A 270 -3.76 14.28 2.87
C PHE A 270 -2.96 14.05 1.57
N PHE A 271 -3.65 13.94 0.43
CA PHE A 271 -3.02 13.85 -0.88
C PHE A 271 -2.22 15.12 -1.20
N ASP A 272 -2.85 16.29 -1.08
CA ASP A 272 -2.21 17.60 -1.31
C ASP A 272 -1.07 17.84 -0.32
N PHE A 273 -1.25 17.37 0.92
CA PHE A 273 -0.18 17.40 1.90
C PHE A 273 1.04 16.62 1.42
N LEU A 274 0.91 15.44 0.81
CA LEU A 274 2.06 14.71 0.27
C LEU A 274 2.53 15.24 -1.10
N ASN A 275 1.67 15.93 -1.85
CA ASN A 275 1.95 16.42 -3.19
C ASN A 275 2.65 17.78 -3.18
N ILE A 276 3.96 17.77 -2.97
CA ILE A 276 4.78 18.99 -2.96
C ILE A 276 4.74 19.75 -4.30
N GLU A 277 4.83 19.03 -5.42
CA GLU A 277 4.95 19.67 -6.73
C GLU A 277 3.59 20.18 -7.27
N LYS A 278 2.46 19.65 -6.77
CA LYS A 278 1.09 19.94 -7.26
C LYS A 278 0.90 19.69 -8.77
N ILE A 279 1.71 18.80 -9.37
CA ILE A 279 1.65 18.50 -10.81
C ILE A 279 0.75 17.27 -11.05
N ASN A 280 -0.20 17.42 -11.97
CA ASN A 280 -0.96 16.34 -12.63
C ASN A 280 -1.67 15.32 -11.71
N ASN A 281 -2.07 15.71 -10.49
CA ASN A 281 -2.68 14.79 -9.50
C ASN A 281 -1.90 13.47 -9.34
N CYS A 282 -0.58 13.55 -9.42
CA CYS A 282 0.34 12.44 -9.29
C CYS A 282 1.28 12.66 -8.11
N LEU A 283 1.29 11.74 -7.16
CA LEU A 283 2.27 11.72 -6.09
C LEU A 283 3.54 11.03 -6.55
N LYS A 284 4.68 11.65 -6.30
CA LYS A 284 6.01 11.04 -6.47
C LYS A 284 6.48 10.46 -5.14
N ARG A 285 7.01 9.24 -5.21
CA ARG A 285 7.46 8.47 -4.06
C ARG A 285 8.53 9.19 -3.26
N ASP A 286 9.56 9.71 -3.94
CA ASP A 286 10.72 10.30 -3.29
C ASP A 286 10.36 11.62 -2.61
N ASN A 287 9.55 12.46 -3.25
CA ASN A 287 9.06 13.71 -2.66
C ASN A 287 8.22 13.44 -1.40
N ALA A 288 7.28 12.52 -1.48
CA ALA A 288 6.44 12.14 -0.33
C ALA A 288 7.29 11.57 0.83
N PHE A 289 8.28 10.72 0.52
CA PHE A 289 9.21 10.18 1.51
C PHE A 289 10.01 11.30 2.17
N LEU A 290 10.60 12.20 1.39
CA LEU A 290 11.42 13.30 1.89
C LEU A 290 10.62 14.25 2.78
N LYS A 291 9.39 14.61 2.38
CA LYS A 291 8.52 15.45 3.22
C LYS A 291 8.32 14.85 4.60
N LEU A 292 7.93 13.57 4.66
CA LEU A 292 7.70 12.86 5.92
C LEU A 292 8.98 12.69 6.73
N GLU A 293 10.11 12.41 6.07
CA GLU A 293 11.41 12.26 6.72
C GLU A 293 11.91 13.60 7.31
N SER A 294 11.75 14.71 6.59
CA SER A 294 12.06 16.06 7.07
C SER A 294 11.24 16.42 8.30
N ILE A 295 9.92 16.18 8.27
CA ILE A 295 9.04 16.41 9.42
C ILE A 295 9.48 15.57 10.61
N LYS A 296 9.73 14.27 10.39
CA LYS A 296 10.21 13.36 11.43
C LYS A 296 11.49 13.87 12.10
N ASN A 297 12.41 14.45 11.34
CA ASN A 297 13.68 14.95 11.86
C ASN A 297 13.54 16.27 12.64
N GLN A 298 12.49 17.05 12.41
CA GLN A 298 12.23 18.30 13.12
C GLN A 298 11.47 18.14 14.44
N ILE A 299 10.85 16.97 14.67
CA ILE A 299 10.14 16.67 15.91
C ILE A 299 11.15 16.56 17.06
N LYS A 300 11.01 17.47 18.04
CA LYS A 300 11.78 17.43 19.29
C LYS A 300 11.19 16.38 20.23
N ASN A 301 12.02 15.78 21.09
CA ASN A 301 11.60 14.77 22.10
C ASN A 301 11.00 13.49 21.50
N ARG A 302 11.65 12.93 20.49
CA ARG A 302 11.30 11.64 19.88
C ARG A 302 12.16 10.54 20.47
N ASP A 303 11.57 9.38 20.78
CA ASP A 303 12.33 8.24 21.26
C ASP A 303 13.22 7.69 20.13
N PHE A 304 14.29 6.98 20.49
CA PHE A 304 15.21 6.42 19.52
C PHE A 304 14.46 5.49 18.53
N MET A 305 14.64 5.72 17.23
CA MET A 305 13.97 5.00 16.12
C MET A 305 12.44 5.16 16.03
N GLU A 306 11.81 5.97 16.86
CA GLU A 306 10.36 6.16 16.80
C GLU A 306 9.96 6.93 15.52
N GLY A 307 8.82 6.61 14.92
CA GLY A 307 8.29 7.36 13.77
C GLY A 307 7.68 8.72 14.16
N ILE A 308 6.76 9.20 13.34
CA ILE A 308 5.92 10.36 13.66
C ILE A 308 4.75 9.88 14.54
N ARG A 309 4.65 10.40 15.77
CA ARG A 309 3.56 10.00 16.69
C ARG A 309 2.19 10.40 16.14
N PRO A 310 1.14 9.60 16.42
CA PRO A 310 -0.22 9.94 15.98
C PRO A 310 -0.71 11.30 16.50
N ASP A 311 -0.29 11.73 17.70
CA ASP A 311 -0.64 13.04 18.26
C ASP A 311 -0.06 14.20 17.41
N TYR A 312 1.19 14.07 16.93
CA TYR A 312 1.80 15.05 16.03
C TYR A 312 1.08 15.12 14.68
N LEU A 313 0.68 13.95 14.14
CA LEU A 313 -0.11 13.90 12.91
C LEU A 313 -1.45 14.62 13.07
N TYR A 314 -2.13 14.45 14.21
CA TYR A 314 -3.37 15.16 14.47
C TYR A 314 -3.16 16.67 14.50
N ILE A 315 -2.17 17.16 15.25
CA ILE A 315 -1.87 18.60 15.36
C ILE A 315 -1.58 19.17 13.97
N MET A 316 -0.71 18.51 13.22
CA MET A 316 -0.33 18.87 11.84
C MET A 316 -1.53 18.96 10.90
N PHE A 317 -2.45 17.99 10.97
CA PHE A 317 -3.59 17.96 10.05
C PHE A 317 -4.76 18.82 10.50
N SER A 318 -4.94 19.06 11.80
CA SER A 318 -6.15 19.69 12.36
C SER A 318 -6.54 21.01 11.71
N LYS A 319 -5.57 21.92 11.48
CA LYS A 319 -5.81 23.24 10.87
C LYS A 319 -6.23 23.10 9.41
N ASN A 320 -5.48 22.33 8.62
CA ASN A 320 -5.78 22.14 7.19
C ASN A 320 -7.06 21.34 7.00
N ALA A 321 -7.30 20.34 7.84
CA ALA A 321 -8.51 19.52 7.81
C ALA A 321 -9.77 20.35 8.00
N ASN A 322 -9.76 21.32 8.94
CA ASN A 322 -10.89 22.25 9.12
C ASN A 322 -11.17 23.05 7.84
N GLN A 323 -10.14 23.55 7.16
CA GLN A 323 -10.30 24.31 5.92
C GLN A 323 -10.86 23.45 4.78
N TYR A 324 -10.31 22.25 4.58
CA TYR A 324 -10.79 21.34 3.54
C TYR A 324 -12.21 20.83 3.83
N TYR A 325 -12.54 20.59 5.10
CA TYR A 325 -13.85 20.12 5.50
C TYR A 325 -14.93 21.20 5.36
N SER A 326 -14.64 22.44 5.77
CA SER A 326 -15.57 23.57 5.63
C SER A 326 -15.81 23.98 4.17
N ASN A 327 -14.80 23.90 3.32
CA ASN A 327 -14.91 24.22 1.89
C ASN A 327 -15.45 23.07 1.04
N PHE A 328 -15.88 21.95 1.64
CA PHE A 328 -16.32 20.78 0.90
C PHE A 328 -17.69 21.03 0.23
N ASN A 329 -17.69 21.04 -1.11
CA ASN A 329 -18.92 21.14 -1.89
C ASN A 329 -19.57 19.76 -2.08
N GLN A 330 -20.47 19.41 -1.15
CA GLN A 330 -21.18 18.13 -1.16
C GLN A 330 -21.96 17.88 -2.46
N LYS A 331 -22.71 18.88 -2.95
CA LYS A 331 -23.54 18.72 -4.17
C LYS A 331 -22.69 18.42 -5.40
N GLN A 332 -21.55 19.09 -5.53
CA GLN A 332 -20.62 18.85 -6.63
C GLN A 332 -20.00 17.46 -6.53
N TYR A 333 -19.61 17.03 -5.33
CA TYR A 333 -19.06 15.70 -5.11
C TYR A 333 -20.09 14.61 -5.43
N GLU A 334 -21.33 14.74 -4.98
CA GLU A 334 -22.43 13.81 -5.29
C GLU A 334 -22.65 13.68 -6.81
N LYS A 335 -22.64 14.81 -7.52
CA LYS A 335 -22.76 14.80 -8.99
C LYS A 335 -21.62 14.01 -9.64
N GLN A 336 -20.37 14.30 -9.28
CA GLN A 336 -19.20 13.60 -9.81
C GLN A 336 -19.22 12.11 -9.47
N PHE A 337 -19.66 11.76 -8.27
CA PHE A 337 -19.78 10.39 -7.82
C PHE A 337 -20.82 9.60 -8.62
N LEU A 338 -22.01 10.19 -8.84
CA LEU A 338 -23.05 9.59 -9.67
C LEU A 338 -22.61 9.42 -11.13
N GLU A 339 -21.93 10.42 -11.69
CA GLU A 339 -21.34 10.34 -13.03
C GLU A 339 -20.32 9.19 -13.13
N ALA A 340 -19.46 9.02 -12.12
CA ALA A 340 -18.49 7.92 -12.08
C ALA A 340 -19.16 6.54 -11.96
N ILE A 341 -20.23 6.41 -11.17
CA ILE A 341 -21.02 5.18 -11.07
C ILE A 341 -21.68 4.85 -12.42
N ASN A 342 -22.31 5.85 -13.05
CA ASN A 342 -22.97 5.68 -14.34
C ASN A 342 -21.98 5.27 -15.42
N TYR A 343 -20.79 5.86 -15.42
CA TYR A 343 -19.71 5.46 -16.33
C TYR A 343 -19.29 4.00 -16.10
N ASN A 344 -19.04 3.61 -14.84
CA ASN A 344 -18.59 2.26 -14.51
C ASN A 344 -19.66 1.19 -14.82
N THR A 345 -20.92 1.47 -14.52
CA THR A 345 -22.04 0.56 -14.83
C THR A 345 -22.21 0.40 -16.34
N THR A 346 -22.08 1.48 -17.11
CA THR A 346 -22.12 1.43 -18.58
C THR A 346 -20.94 0.64 -19.15
N ALA A 347 -19.73 0.88 -18.65
CA ALA A 347 -18.54 0.13 -19.06
C ALA A 347 -18.67 -1.37 -18.77
N GLN A 348 -19.18 -1.74 -17.58
CA GLN A 348 -19.43 -3.14 -17.23
C GLN A 348 -20.48 -3.78 -18.15
N LYS A 349 -21.58 -3.09 -18.46
CA LYS A 349 -22.59 -3.57 -19.41
C LYS A 349 -21.97 -3.86 -20.77
N ILE A 350 -21.19 -2.93 -21.32
CA ILE A 350 -20.49 -3.10 -22.59
C ILE A 350 -19.54 -4.32 -22.54
N ILE A 351 -18.78 -4.49 -21.46
CA ILE A 351 -17.90 -5.65 -21.28
C ILE A 351 -18.71 -6.95 -21.27
N THR A 352 -19.83 -6.99 -20.54
CA THR A 352 -20.70 -8.17 -20.48
C THR A 352 -21.33 -8.49 -21.83
N GLU A 353 -21.83 -7.49 -22.55
CA GLU A 353 -22.41 -7.65 -23.88
C GLU A 353 -21.37 -8.15 -24.89
N ASN A 354 -20.17 -7.57 -24.88
CA ASN A 354 -19.04 -8.04 -25.69
C ASN A 354 -18.64 -9.48 -25.34
N SER A 355 -18.71 -9.88 -24.07
CA SER A 355 -18.43 -11.26 -23.67
C SER A 355 -19.50 -12.25 -24.16
N ILE A 356 -20.78 -11.84 -24.15
CA ILE A 356 -21.90 -12.64 -24.67
C ILE A 356 -21.79 -12.76 -26.19
N TYR A 357 -21.49 -11.65 -26.87
CA TYR A 357 -21.27 -11.62 -28.31
C TYR A 357 -20.15 -12.58 -28.71
N LYS A 358 -18.98 -12.51 -28.03
CA LYS A 358 -17.87 -13.44 -28.28
C LYS A 358 -18.28 -14.89 -28.11
N LYS A 359 -19.07 -15.25 -27.09
CA LYS A 359 -19.56 -16.63 -26.89
C LYS A 359 -20.59 -17.10 -27.92
N LYS A 360 -21.28 -16.17 -28.59
CA LYS A 360 -22.28 -16.50 -29.63
C LYS A 360 -21.67 -16.67 -31.01
N TYR A 361 -20.56 -15.99 -31.29
CA TYR A 361 -19.96 -15.91 -32.63
C TYR A 361 -18.54 -16.49 -32.72
N TYR A 362 -17.95 -16.90 -31.60
CA TYR A 362 -16.75 -17.72 -31.48
C TYR A 362 -17.03 -18.86 -30.51
#